data_AF-A0A7D5MCN5-F1
#
_entry.id   AF-A0A7D5MCN5-F1
#
_cell.length_a   1.000
_cell.length_b   1.000
_cell.length_c   1.000
_cell.angle_alpha   90.00
_cell.angle_beta   90.00
_cell.angle_gamma   90.00
#
_symmetry.space_group_name_H-M   'P 1'
#
loop_
_entity.id
_entity.type
_entity.pdbx_description
1 polymer ?
#
loop_
_entity_poly.entity_id
_entity_poly.type
_entity_poly.pdbx_seq_one_letter_code
_entity_poly.pdbx_strand_id
1 'polypeptide(L)' 'MEEIASIVQYTYKQITHIQHMAEGRWKCFRCNLTFKDENIAMMHKKISKHSITKVKQIVA' A
#
# COMPACT_ATOMS: atom_id res chain seq x y z
N MET A 1 -18.86 15.57 26.20
CA MET A 1 -19.33 14.92 24.95
C MET A 1 -18.43 15.26 23.75
N GLU A 2 -17.95 16.50 23.63
CA GLU A 2 -17.10 16.95 22.52
C GLU A 2 -15.67 16.37 22.52
N GLU A 3 -15.07 16.14 23.71
CA GLU A 3 -13.75 15.52 23.84
C GLU A 3 -13.70 14.08 23.30
N ILE A 4 -14.78 13.31 23.49
CA ILE A 4 -14.87 11.92 23.02
C ILE A 4 -14.89 11.88 21.48
N ALA A 5 -15.58 12.82 20.83
CA ALA A 5 -15.61 12.93 19.38
C ALA A 5 -14.23 13.24 18.80
N SER A 6 -13.47 14.14 19.44
CA SER A 6 -12.09 14.47 19.04
C SER A 6 -11.16 13.26 19.13
N ILE A 7 -11.25 12.49 20.22
CA ILE A 7 -10.45 11.26 20.43
C ILE A 7 -10.80 10.18 19.39
N VAL A 8 -12.08 9.98 19.09
CA VAL A 8 -12.52 9.00 18.06
C VAL A 8 -12.02 9.40 16.67
N GLN A 9 -12.08 10.68 16.33
CA GLN A 9 -11.64 11.16 15.01
C GLN A 9 -10.11 11.10 14.85
N TYR A 10 -9.35 11.36 15.93
CA TYR A 10 -7.90 11.20 15.96
C TYR A 10 -7.48 9.73 15.81
N THR A 11 -8.09 8.83 16.59
CA THR A 11 -7.77 7.40 16.53
C THR A 11 -8.11 6.78 15.18
N TYR A 12 -9.23 7.17 14.55
CA TYR A 12 -9.59 6.74 13.19
C TYR A 12 -8.55 7.17 12.14
N LYS A 13 -8.05 8.42 12.22
CA LYS A 13 -6.98 8.92 11.34
C LYS A 13 -5.66 8.16 11.54
N GLN A 14 -5.32 7.82 12.78
CA GLN A 14 -4.10 7.05 13.08
C GLN A 14 -4.20 5.61 12.53
N ILE A 15 -5.35 4.93 12.69
CA ILE A 15 -5.56 3.57 12.19
C ILE A 15 -5.49 3.51 10.66
N THR A 16 -6.13 4.46 9.97
CA THR A 16 -6.09 4.54 8.51
C THR A 16 -4.67 4.83 7.99
N HIS A 17 -3.91 5.69 8.68
CA HIS A 17 -2.51 5.92 8.34
C HIS A 17 -1.63 4.67 8.52
N ILE A 18 -1.84 3.90 9.60
CA ILE A 18 -1.12 2.64 9.85
C ILE A 18 -1.46 1.58 8.79
N GLN A 19 -2.73 1.48 8.39
CA GLN A 19 -3.15 0.57 7.32
C GLN A 19 -2.48 0.91 5.99
N HIS A 20 -2.43 2.20 5.63
CA HIS A 20 -1.78 2.67 4.40
C HIS A 20 -0.25 2.45 4.40
N MET A 21 0.38 2.35 5.58
CA MET A 21 1.80 2.00 5.73
C MET A 21 2.05 0.48 5.71
N ALA A 22 1.05 -0.33 6.02
CA ALA A 22 1.13 -1.79 6.00
C ALA A 22 0.81 -2.41 4.64
N GLU A 23 0.32 -1.62 3.68
CA GLU A 23 0.03 -2.05 2.32
C GLU A 23 1.32 -2.44 1.58
N GLY A 24 1.53 -3.75 1.45
CA GLY A 24 2.67 -4.29 0.69
C GLY A 24 2.64 -3.78 -0.75
N ARG A 25 3.77 -3.24 -1.22
CA ARG A 25 3.91 -2.73 -2.59
C ARG A 25 4.15 -3.86 -3.57
N TRP A 26 3.81 -3.67 -4.83
CA TRP A 26 4.09 -4.63 -5.89
C TRP A 26 5.26 -4.16 -6.74
N LYS A 27 6.29 -4.98 -6.91
CA LYS A 27 7.50 -4.61 -7.65
C LYS A 27 7.69 -5.48 -8.88
N CYS A 28 7.97 -4.83 -10.01
CA CYS A 28 8.56 -5.46 -11.18
C CYS A 28 10.06 -5.19 -11.18
N PHE A 29 10.88 -6.23 -11.00
CA PHE A 29 12.34 -6.07 -11.03
C PHE A 29 12.88 -5.84 -12.45
N ARG A 30 12.22 -6.40 -13.46
CA ARG A 30 12.66 -6.27 -14.87
C ARG A 30 12.50 -4.85 -15.41
N CYS A 31 11.40 -4.18 -15.05
CA CYS A 31 11.17 -2.78 -15.42
C CYS A 31 11.65 -1.78 -14.35
N ASN A 32 12.11 -2.28 -13.20
CA ASN A 32 12.38 -1.48 -12.00
C ASN A 32 11.21 -0.56 -11.59
N LEU A 33 9.96 -1.05 -11.75
CA LEU A 33 8.74 -0.31 -11.41
C LEU A 33 8.17 -0.79 -10.08
N THR A 34 7.57 0.14 -9.34
CA THR A 34 6.86 -0.14 -8.09
C THR A 34 5.44 0.39 -8.16
N PHE A 35 4.47 -0.45 -7.86
CA PHE A 35 3.04 -0.16 -7.88
C PHE A 35 2.50 -0.22 -6.45
N LYS A 36 1.65 0.74 -6.09
CA LYS A 36 0.93 0.74 -4.80
C LYS A 36 -0.32 -0.14 -4.88
N ASP A 37 -0.98 -0.14 -6.02
CA ASP A 37 -2.24 -0.84 -6.27
C ASP A 37 -2.03 -2.20 -6.95
N GLU A 38 -2.75 -3.23 -6.50
CA GLU A 38 -2.67 -4.59 -7.07
C GLU A 38 -3.22 -4.66 -8.49
N ASN A 39 -4.32 -3.97 -8.81
CA ASN A 39 -4.93 -4.01 -10.14
C ASN A 39 -3.96 -3.47 -11.18
N ILE A 40 -3.28 -2.37 -10.87
CA ILE A 40 -2.26 -1.78 -11.76
C ILE A 40 -1.09 -2.75 -11.95
N ALA A 41 -0.63 -3.38 -10.87
CA ALA A 41 0.44 -4.36 -10.93
C ALA A 41 0.06 -5.59 -11.78
N MET A 42 -1.19 -6.07 -11.66
CA MET A 42 -1.71 -7.18 -12.46
C MET A 42 -1.90 -6.81 -13.94
N MET A 43 -2.35 -5.59 -14.24
CA MET A 43 -2.39 -5.08 -15.61
C MET A 43 -0.99 -5.06 -16.22
N HIS A 44 0.01 -4.56 -15.47
CA HIS A 44 1.40 -4.60 -15.91
C HIS A 44 1.85 -6.04 -16.20
N LYS A 45 1.58 -6.99 -15.29
CA LYS A 45 1.89 -8.42 -15.49
C LYS A 45 1.27 -8.97 -16.78
N LYS A 46 0.01 -8.64 -17.08
CA LYS A 46 -0.70 -9.12 -18.27
C LYS A 46 -0.13 -8.54 -19.57
N ILE A 47 0.10 -7.22 -19.62
CA ILE A 47 0.51 -6.51 -20.85
C ILE A 47 1.99 -6.78 -21.15
N SER A 48 2.86 -6.67 -20.15
CA SER A 48 4.31 -6.81 -20.33
C SER A 48 4.79 -8.26 -20.22
N LYS A 49 3.94 -9.18 -19.72
CA LYS A 49 4.30 -10.57 -19.38
C LYS A 49 5.44 -10.67 -18.35
N HIS A 50 5.71 -9.59 -17.59
CA HIS A 50 6.74 -9.59 -16.57
C HIS A 50 6.22 -10.08 -15.22
N SER A 51 7.07 -10.79 -14.49
CA SER A 51 6.81 -11.20 -13.12
C SER A 51 6.69 -9.99 -12.20
N ILE A 52 5.72 -10.04 -11.29
CA ILE A 52 5.48 -9.04 -10.25
C ILE A 52 5.51 -9.75 -8.90
N THR A 53 6.17 -9.13 -7.92
CA THR A 53 6.28 -9.66 -6.55
C THR A 53 5.73 -8.66 -5.55
N LYS A 54 4.93 -9.13 -4.59
CA LYS A 54 4.51 -8.31 -3.45
C LYS A 54 5.67 -8.21 -2.46
N VAL A 55 6.15 -6.99 -2.21
CA VAL A 55 7.23 -6.66 -1.30
C VAL A 55 6.69 -5.91 -0.10
N LYS A 56 7.03 -6.38 1.10
CA LYS A 56 6.80 -5.62 2.33
C LYS A 56 7.86 -4.53 2.41
N GLN A 57 7.45 -3.31 2.70
CA GLN A 57 8.42 -2.24 2.96
C GLN A 57 9.02 -2.50 4.34
N ILE A 58 10.24 -3.04 4.37
CA ILE A 58 11.00 -3.13 5.61
C ILE A 58 11.56 -1.72 5.85
N VAL A 59 11.04 -1.04 6.86
CA VAL A 59 11.63 0.20 7.36
C VAL A 59 12.80 -0.24 8.23
N ALA A 60 14.02 0.04 7.79
CA ALA A 60 15.26 -0.21 8.53
C ALA A 60 15.60 1.01 9.41
#